data_AF-A0A7W7KJG4-F1
#
_entry.id   AF-A0A7W7KJG4-F1
#
_cell.length_a   1.000
_cell.length_b   1.000
_cell.length_c   1.000
_cell.angle_alpha   90.00
_cell.angle_beta   90.00
_cell.angle_gamma   90.00
#
_symmetry.space_group_name_H-M   'P 1'
#
loop_
_entity.id
_entity.type
_entity.pdbx_description
1 polymer ?
#
loop_
_entity_poly.entity_id
_entity_poly.type
_entity_poly.pdbx_seq_one_letter_code
_entity_poly.pdbx_strand_id
1 'polypeptide(L)'
;MWFRNLLVYRLTQDLQIDADALEKALASKPARPCASQELTTYGFSAPFGKGPDAPLVHASEGFFLVSARKEERILPGSVVRDALKEKVDEIEGAQMRKVYKKERDQLKDEIVQTLLPRAFIRRSATFAAIAPSLGLILVDTSSAKKAEDLLSTLREALGSLPVRPLTVKTAPTATLTDWVKTQEAAGDFFVLDECELRDTHEDGGVVRCKRQDLTSEEIQLHLTSGKLVTQLSLAWSDKLSFVLDDKVAIKRLRFEDMLQEKAEQDGGEDALGQLDASFTLMMLTFAEFIPALIEALGGEAMPEGI
;
A
#
# COMPACT_ATOMS: atom_id res chain seq x y z
N MET A 1 -10.22 -12.53 -3.21
CA MET A 1 -9.54 -11.25 -2.99
C MET A 1 -8.19 -11.31 -3.68
N TRP A 2 -7.81 -10.26 -4.40
CA TRP A 2 -6.50 -10.13 -5.02
C TRP A 2 -5.90 -8.79 -4.61
N PHE A 3 -4.64 -8.80 -4.14
CA PHE A 3 -3.92 -7.57 -3.81
C PHE A 3 -3.69 -6.77 -5.09
N ARG A 4 -3.81 -5.44 -4.98
CA ARG A 4 -3.66 -4.52 -6.12
C ARG A 4 -2.33 -3.79 -6.10
N ASN A 5 -1.64 -3.80 -4.96
CA ASN A 5 -0.30 -3.30 -4.78
C ASN A 5 0.42 -4.20 -3.77
N LEU A 6 1.74 -4.09 -3.68
CA LEU A 6 2.55 -4.81 -2.72
C LEU A 6 3.67 -3.91 -2.22
N LEU A 7 3.75 -3.76 -0.90
CA LEU A 7 5.00 -3.45 -0.21
C LEU A 7 5.42 -4.68 0.58
N VAL A 8 6.68 -5.09 0.39
CA VAL A 8 7.24 -6.30 0.98
C VAL A 8 8.12 -5.92 2.16
N TYR A 9 7.89 -6.58 3.29
CA TYR A 9 8.65 -6.39 4.52
C TYR A 9 9.23 -7.71 4.99
N ARG A 10 10.53 -7.71 5.29
CA ARG A 10 11.28 -8.85 5.80
C ARG A 10 11.17 -8.91 7.33
N LEU A 11 10.76 -10.06 7.85
CA LEU A 11 10.91 -10.38 9.27
C LEU A 11 12.39 -10.61 9.56
N THR A 12 12.96 -9.86 10.50
CA THR A 12 14.38 -9.96 10.87
C THR A 12 14.64 -10.97 11.99
N GLN A 13 13.56 -11.50 12.58
CA GLN A 13 13.57 -12.56 13.59
C GLN A 13 12.33 -13.44 13.37
N ASP A 14 12.40 -14.69 13.83
CA ASP A 14 11.26 -15.62 13.73
C ASP A 14 10.05 -15.07 14.49
N LEU A 15 8.93 -14.96 13.78
CA LEU A 15 7.65 -14.61 14.38
C LEU A 15 6.93 -15.90 14.76
N GLN A 16 7.18 -16.38 15.97
CA GLN A 16 6.47 -17.54 16.53
C GLN A 16 5.07 -17.14 16.99
N ILE A 17 4.14 -17.04 16.04
CA ILE A 17 2.74 -16.73 16.31
C ILE A 17 1.83 -17.67 15.54
N ASP A 18 0.84 -18.23 16.23
CA ASP A 18 -0.25 -18.97 15.61
C ASP A 18 -1.48 -18.07 15.39
N ALA A 19 -2.47 -18.59 14.67
CA ALA A 19 -3.66 -17.83 14.33
C ALA A 19 -4.45 -17.36 15.56
N ASP A 20 -4.54 -18.17 16.61
CA ASP A 20 -5.32 -17.84 17.83
C ASP A 20 -4.63 -16.77 18.67
N ALA A 21 -3.30 -16.86 18.82
CA ALA A 21 -2.50 -15.84 19.48
C ALA A 21 -2.55 -14.50 18.71
N LEU A 22 -2.48 -14.55 17.38
CA LEU A 22 -2.64 -13.36 16.54
C LEU A 22 -4.04 -12.77 16.70
N GLU A 23 -5.10 -13.57 16.59
CA GLU A 23 -6.49 -13.15 16.77
C GLU A 23 -6.69 -12.40 18.10
N LYS A 24 -6.21 -12.99 19.21
CA LYS A 24 -6.26 -12.38 20.55
C LYS A 24 -5.50 -11.06 20.62
N ALA A 25 -4.33 -10.98 19.99
CA ALA A 25 -3.55 -9.75 19.97
C ALA A 25 -4.27 -8.65 19.19
N LEU A 26 -4.81 -8.95 18.00
CA LEU A 26 -5.54 -7.97 17.18
C LEU A 26 -6.81 -7.47 17.88
N ALA A 27 -7.47 -8.32 18.67
CA ALA A 27 -8.65 -7.96 19.45
C ALA A 27 -8.37 -6.87 20.52
N SER A 28 -7.11 -6.60 20.86
CA SER A 28 -6.73 -5.47 21.73
C SER A 28 -6.92 -4.10 21.05
N LYS A 29 -6.97 -4.05 19.72
CA LYS A 29 -7.07 -2.83 18.91
C LYS A 29 -8.11 -2.94 17.79
N PRO A 30 -9.40 -3.18 18.11
CA PRO A 30 -10.42 -3.31 17.10
C PRO A 30 -10.71 -1.96 16.43
N ALA A 31 -11.05 -2.00 15.16
CA ALA A 31 -11.52 -0.83 14.43
C ALA A 31 -12.87 -0.38 15.00
N ARG A 32 -12.94 0.87 15.45
CA ARG A 32 -14.15 1.47 16.01
C ARG A 32 -14.60 2.67 15.20
N PRO A 33 -15.87 3.10 15.31
CA PRO A 33 -16.31 4.32 14.66
C PRO A 33 -15.63 5.57 15.24
N CYS A 34 -15.48 6.61 14.42
CA CYS A 34 -15.03 7.93 14.90
C CYS A 34 -16.06 8.57 15.84
N ALA A 35 -15.62 9.04 17.01
CA ALA A 35 -16.43 9.90 17.86
C ALA A 35 -16.77 11.23 17.14
N SER A 36 -17.75 11.98 17.67
CA SER A 36 -18.25 13.21 17.04
C SER A 36 -17.18 14.30 16.86
N GLN A 37 -16.21 14.35 17.78
CA GLN A 37 -15.09 15.30 17.78
C GLN A 37 -13.75 14.65 17.40
N GLU A 38 -13.78 13.43 16.89
CA GLU A 38 -12.58 12.67 16.54
C GLU A 38 -12.38 12.66 15.02
N LEU A 39 -11.22 13.13 14.57
CA LEU A 39 -10.90 13.25 13.15
C LEU A 39 -10.74 11.87 12.50
N THR A 40 -9.97 10.99 13.14
CA THR A 40 -9.64 9.67 12.59
C THR A 40 -9.56 8.61 13.66
N THR A 41 -9.92 7.38 13.30
CA THR A 41 -9.65 6.17 14.08
C THR A 41 -8.96 5.14 13.20
N TYR A 42 -8.22 4.23 13.83
CA TYR A 42 -7.47 3.17 13.16
C TYR A 42 -7.47 1.92 14.04
N GLY A 43 -7.74 0.76 13.47
CA GLY A 43 -7.72 -0.52 14.19
C GLY A 43 -7.99 -1.71 13.27
N PHE A 44 -7.98 -2.91 13.83
CA PHE A 44 -8.18 -4.16 13.09
C PHE A 44 -9.65 -4.46 12.83
N SER A 45 -9.92 -5.02 11.65
CA SER A 45 -11.24 -5.49 11.27
C SER A 45 -11.12 -6.83 10.57
N ALA A 46 -12.20 -7.60 10.57
CA ALA A 46 -12.24 -8.88 9.86
C ALA A 46 -11.85 -8.70 8.38
N PRO A 47 -10.84 -9.43 7.87
CA PRO A 47 -10.47 -9.34 6.46
C PRO A 47 -11.56 -9.92 5.57
N PHE A 48 -12.20 -11.02 6.02
CA PHE A 48 -13.36 -11.66 5.39
C PHE A 48 -14.52 -11.76 6.38
N GLY A 49 -15.74 -11.91 5.85
CA GLY A 49 -16.95 -11.99 6.67
C GLY A 49 -17.49 -10.63 7.11
N LYS A 50 -18.64 -10.68 7.78
CA LYS A 50 -19.36 -9.51 8.29
C LYS A 50 -19.86 -9.81 9.70
N GLY A 51 -20.03 -8.77 10.50
CA GLY A 51 -20.55 -8.87 11.86
C GLY A 51 -19.48 -8.67 12.91
N PRO A 52 -19.88 -8.54 14.19
CA PRO A 52 -18.97 -8.30 15.30
C PRO A 52 -18.11 -9.52 15.66
N ASP A 53 -18.59 -10.73 15.35
CA ASP A 53 -17.92 -11.99 15.68
C ASP A 53 -17.09 -12.55 14.52
N ALA A 54 -16.96 -11.80 13.42
CA ALA A 54 -16.13 -12.21 12.30
C ALA A 54 -14.65 -12.18 12.70
N PRO A 55 -13.87 -13.25 12.42
CA PRO A 55 -12.46 -13.33 12.81
C PRO A 55 -11.61 -12.18 12.26
N LEU A 56 -10.71 -11.63 13.08
CA LEU A 56 -9.74 -10.60 12.70
C LEU A 56 -8.57 -11.15 11.88
N VAL A 57 -8.37 -12.47 11.92
CA VAL A 57 -7.38 -13.23 11.17
C VAL A 57 -8.09 -14.28 10.32
N HIS A 58 -7.77 -14.29 9.03
CA HIS A 58 -8.09 -15.43 8.15
C HIS A 58 -6.82 -16.24 7.91
N ALA A 59 -6.83 -17.52 8.27
CA ALA A 59 -5.68 -18.41 8.14
C ALA A 59 -5.92 -19.42 7.01
N SER A 60 -4.96 -19.54 6.09
CA SER A 60 -4.96 -20.57 5.05
C SER A 60 -3.54 -21.03 4.75
N GLU A 61 -3.30 -22.34 4.78
CA GLU A 61 -1.99 -22.97 4.46
C GLU A 61 -0.77 -22.35 5.18
N GLY A 62 -0.94 -21.84 6.39
CA GLY A 62 0.13 -21.18 7.16
C GLY A 62 0.35 -19.70 6.81
N PHE A 63 -0.46 -19.14 5.92
CA PHE A 63 -0.56 -17.70 5.67
C PHE A 63 -1.67 -17.09 6.53
N PHE A 64 -1.43 -15.89 7.07
CA PHE A 64 -2.40 -15.15 7.85
C PHE A 64 -2.75 -13.84 7.16
N LEU A 65 -4.01 -13.68 6.77
CA LEU A 65 -4.54 -12.42 6.27
C LEU A 65 -5.13 -11.63 7.42
N VAL A 66 -4.78 -10.34 7.50
CA VAL A 66 -5.32 -9.38 8.46
C VAL A 66 -5.75 -8.11 7.73
N SER A 67 -6.63 -7.32 8.34
CA SER A 67 -7.06 -6.03 7.79
C SER A 67 -7.09 -4.95 8.85
N ALA A 68 -6.57 -3.78 8.50
CA ALA A 68 -6.71 -2.57 9.30
C ALA A 68 -7.65 -1.59 8.60
N ARG A 69 -8.59 -1.02 9.37
CA ARG A 69 -9.56 -0.03 8.90
C ARG A 69 -9.27 1.32 9.50
N LYS A 70 -9.09 2.32 8.63
CA LYS A 70 -9.11 3.74 8.98
C LYS A 70 -10.51 4.30 8.75
N GLU A 71 -11.07 4.97 9.75
CA GLU A 71 -12.17 5.91 9.56
C GLU A 71 -11.65 7.34 9.67
N GLU A 72 -12.14 8.22 8.81
CA GLU A 72 -11.74 9.63 8.75
C GLU A 72 -12.95 10.52 8.47
N ARG A 73 -13.13 11.55 9.30
CA ARG A 73 -14.13 12.59 9.05
C ARG A 73 -13.64 13.53 7.95
N ILE A 74 -14.38 13.57 6.85
CA ILE A 74 -14.07 14.41 5.70
C ILE A 74 -14.52 15.84 6.01
N LEU A 75 -13.59 16.65 6.51
CA LEU A 75 -13.77 18.08 6.68
C LEU A 75 -12.78 18.83 5.78
N PRO A 76 -13.14 19.12 4.51
CA PRO A 76 -12.23 19.78 3.58
C PRO A 76 -11.83 21.16 4.09
N GLY A 77 -10.54 21.49 3.99
CA GLY A 77 -10.04 22.80 4.42
C GLY A 77 -10.61 23.98 3.65
N SER A 78 -11.23 23.77 2.48
CA SER A 78 -12.03 24.80 1.79
C SER A 78 -13.27 25.18 2.60
N VAL A 79 -14.06 24.20 3.06
CA VAL A 79 -15.29 24.44 3.82
C VAL A 79 -15.02 25.22 5.11
N VAL A 80 -13.93 24.89 5.81
CA VAL A 80 -13.51 25.61 7.03
C VAL A 80 -13.11 27.05 6.71
N ARG A 81 -12.41 27.29 5.60
CA ARG A 81 -11.99 28.63 5.17
C ARG A 81 -13.18 29.49 4.75
N ASP A 82 -14.13 28.92 4.03
CA ASP A 82 -15.32 29.64 3.57
C ASP A 82 -16.20 30.04 4.75
N ALA A 83 -16.44 29.11 5.69
CA ALA A 83 -17.17 29.40 6.93
C ALA A 83 -16.44 30.45 7.80
N LEU A 84 -15.11 30.39 7.87
CA LEU A 84 -14.32 31.41 8.60
C LEU A 84 -14.47 32.78 7.97
N LYS A 85 -14.45 32.85 6.63
CA LYS A 85 -14.62 34.11 5.90
C LYS A 85 -16.01 34.70 6.17
N GLU A 86 -17.06 33.90 6.08
CA GLU A 86 -18.44 34.32 6.38
C GLU A 86 -18.53 34.87 7.82
N LYS A 87 -17.94 34.18 8.80
CA LYS A 87 -17.97 34.63 10.20
C LYS A 87 -17.16 35.90 10.46
N VAL A 88 -16.04 36.07 9.75
CA VAL A 88 -15.27 37.32 9.79
C VAL A 88 -16.10 38.46 9.21
N ASP A 89 -16.70 38.27 8.03
CA ASP A 89 -17.51 39.30 7.35
C ASP A 89 -18.70 39.74 8.23
N GLU A 90 -19.37 38.80 8.92
CA GLU A 90 -20.42 39.10 9.90
C GLU A 90 -19.93 39.97 11.07
N ILE A 91 -18.79 39.62 11.69
CA ILE A 91 -18.24 40.36 12.84
C ILE A 91 -17.79 41.76 12.42
N GLU A 92 -17.11 41.88 11.29
CA GLU A 92 -16.63 43.18 10.80
C GLU A 92 -17.80 44.10 10.42
N GLY A 93 -18.86 43.55 9.83
CA GLY A 93 -20.09 44.28 9.50
C GLY A 93 -20.87 44.76 10.74
N ALA A 94 -20.96 43.93 11.77
CA ALA A 94 -21.74 44.25 12.98
C ALA A 94 -20.99 45.13 13.99
N GLN A 95 -19.67 44.95 14.13
CA GLN A 95 -18.88 45.57 15.20
C GLN A 95 -17.97 46.71 14.71
N MET A 96 -17.96 47.02 13.41
CA MET A 96 -17.12 48.06 12.79
C MET A 96 -15.64 47.96 13.17
N ARG A 97 -15.13 46.74 13.35
CA ARG A 97 -13.72 46.46 13.68
C ARG A 97 -13.20 45.31 12.83
N LYS A 98 -11.87 45.17 12.74
CA LYS A 98 -11.23 44.05 12.06
C LYS A 98 -11.05 42.83 12.95
N VAL A 99 -11.16 41.64 12.37
CA VAL A 99 -10.86 40.37 13.05
C VAL A 99 -9.39 40.00 12.80
N TYR A 100 -8.58 40.04 13.86
CA TYR A 100 -7.14 39.78 13.79
C TYR A 100 -6.81 38.30 14.00
N LYS A 101 -5.54 37.93 13.76
CA LYS A 101 -5.07 36.54 13.72
C LYS A 101 -5.55 35.67 14.88
N LYS A 102 -5.36 36.13 16.12
CA LYS A 102 -5.73 35.36 17.33
C LYS A 102 -7.22 35.00 17.36
N GLU A 103 -8.08 35.95 16.99
CA GLU A 103 -9.52 35.73 16.95
C GLU A 103 -9.93 34.86 15.76
N ARG A 104 -9.29 35.01 14.60
CA ARG A 104 -9.52 34.12 13.45
C ARG A 104 -9.15 32.67 13.75
N ASP A 105 -8.05 32.44 14.46
CA ASP A 105 -7.63 31.10 14.86
C ASP A 105 -8.66 30.47 15.83
N GLN A 106 -9.16 31.25 16.80
CA GLN A 106 -10.23 30.83 17.71
C GLN A 106 -11.54 30.49 16.95
N LEU A 107 -11.98 31.37 16.04
CA LEU A 107 -13.16 31.13 15.22
C LEU A 107 -13.01 29.88 14.35
N LYS A 108 -11.81 29.65 13.81
CA LYS A 108 -11.52 28.46 13.02
C LYS A 108 -11.69 27.18 13.84
N ASP A 109 -11.20 27.16 15.08
CA ASP A 109 -11.32 26.00 15.97
C ASP A 109 -12.80 25.73 16.34
N GLU A 110 -13.57 26.78 16.62
CA GLU A 110 -15.02 26.70 16.88
C GLU A 110 -15.80 26.18 15.66
N ILE A 111 -15.43 26.64 14.46
CA ILE A 111 -16.00 26.17 13.21
C ILE A 111 -15.69 24.68 13.03
N VAL A 112 -14.45 24.25 13.25
CA VAL A 112 -14.10 22.83 13.18
C VAL A 112 -14.93 22.03 14.18
N GLN A 113 -15.02 22.46 15.44
CA GLN A 113 -15.80 21.79 16.48
C GLN A 113 -17.30 21.68 16.12
N THR A 114 -17.83 22.68 15.42
CA THR A 114 -19.24 22.74 14.98
C THR A 114 -19.49 21.84 13.76
N LEU A 115 -18.55 21.83 12.81
CA LEU A 115 -18.70 21.12 11.54
C LEU A 115 -18.31 19.65 11.64
N LEU A 116 -17.37 19.28 12.51
CA LEU A 116 -16.83 17.92 12.61
C LEU A 116 -17.90 16.85 12.90
N PRO A 117 -18.87 17.06 13.82
CA PRO A 117 -19.97 16.11 14.01
C PRO A 117 -20.83 15.88 12.77
N ARG A 118 -20.90 16.86 11.86
CA ARG A 118 -21.68 16.84 10.62
C ARG A 118 -20.88 16.31 9.43
N ALA A 119 -19.56 16.17 9.57
CA ALA A 119 -18.69 15.69 8.50
C ALA A 119 -19.00 14.23 8.16
N PHE A 120 -19.05 13.91 6.87
CA PHE A 120 -19.17 12.54 6.38
C PHE A 120 -17.94 11.72 6.78
N ILE A 121 -18.11 10.40 6.95
CA ILE A 121 -17.03 9.48 7.29
C ILE A 121 -16.55 8.77 6.01
N ARG A 122 -15.25 8.79 5.77
CA ARG A 122 -14.56 7.93 4.81
C ARG A 122 -14.00 6.71 5.53
N ARG A 123 -14.30 5.52 5.03
CA ARG A 123 -13.68 4.26 5.45
C ARG A 123 -12.67 3.81 4.41
N SER A 124 -11.49 3.38 4.85
CA SER A 124 -10.54 2.67 4.00
C SER A 124 -9.92 1.51 4.75
N ALA A 125 -9.85 0.35 4.10
CA ALA A 125 -9.14 -0.81 4.60
C ALA A 125 -7.74 -0.90 3.99
N THR A 126 -6.81 -1.54 4.70
CA THR A 126 -5.50 -1.95 4.18
C THR A 126 -5.28 -3.38 4.66
N PHE A 127 -5.06 -4.28 3.71
CA PHE A 127 -4.83 -5.68 3.99
C PHE A 127 -3.34 -5.93 4.16
N ALA A 128 -3.00 -6.88 5.02
CA ALA A 128 -1.66 -7.42 5.10
C ALA A 128 -1.72 -8.95 5.19
N ALA A 129 -0.83 -9.62 4.46
CA ALA A 129 -0.62 -11.05 4.57
C ALA A 129 0.70 -11.29 5.31
N ILE A 130 0.66 -12.11 6.35
CA ILE A 130 1.83 -12.54 7.12
C ILE A 130 2.12 -13.97 6.67
N ALA A 131 3.35 -14.21 6.20
CA ALA A 131 3.82 -15.50 5.75
C ALA A 131 5.04 -15.90 6.60
N PRO A 132 4.83 -16.48 7.81
CA PRO A 132 5.92 -16.79 8.73
C PRO A 132 6.96 -17.73 8.11
N SER A 133 6.52 -18.75 7.36
CA SER A 133 7.39 -19.70 6.67
C SER A 133 8.29 -19.05 5.61
N LEU A 134 7.87 -17.93 5.04
CA LEU A 134 8.65 -17.15 4.08
C LEU A 134 9.45 -16.02 4.75
N GLY A 135 9.22 -15.76 6.04
CA GLY A 135 9.80 -14.62 6.76
C GLY A 135 9.36 -13.27 6.20
N LEU A 136 8.11 -13.16 5.72
CA LEU A 136 7.61 -11.96 5.03
C LEU A 136 6.29 -11.45 5.61
N ILE A 137 6.12 -10.13 5.54
CA ILE A 137 4.82 -9.45 5.64
C ILE A 137 4.60 -8.66 4.35
N LEU A 138 3.45 -8.89 3.72
CA LEU A 138 3.05 -8.29 2.45
C LEU A 138 1.90 -7.33 2.72
N VAL A 139 2.02 -6.06 2.35
CA VAL A 139 0.97 -5.06 2.58
C VAL A 139 0.35 -4.61 1.26
N ASP A 140 -0.98 -4.69 1.13
CA ASP A 140 -1.73 -4.27 -0.07
C ASP A 140 -1.86 -2.75 -0.15
N THR A 141 -0.75 -2.09 -0.44
CA THR A 141 -0.72 -0.64 -0.63
C THR A 141 0.48 -0.23 -1.47
N SER A 142 0.37 0.92 -2.15
CA SER A 142 1.51 1.59 -2.78
C SER A 142 2.06 2.74 -1.92
N SER A 143 1.46 2.99 -0.74
CA SER A 143 1.85 4.06 0.16
C SER A 143 2.62 3.50 1.35
N ALA A 144 3.92 3.83 1.43
CA ALA A 144 4.75 3.48 2.57
C ALA A 144 4.12 3.96 3.89
N LYS A 145 3.52 5.16 3.91
CA LYS A 145 2.83 5.68 5.10
C LYS A 145 1.70 4.76 5.57
N LYS A 146 0.85 4.27 4.66
CA LYS A 146 -0.24 3.33 5.02
C LYS A 146 0.29 1.99 5.54
N ALA A 147 1.38 1.49 4.94
CA ALA A 147 2.00 0.27 5.42
C ALA A 147 2.63 0.46 6.81
N GLU A 148 3.33 1.57 7.04
CA GLU A 148 3.86 1.91 8.37
C GLU A 148 2.77 2.07 9.42
N ASP A 149 1.64 2.70 9.08
CA ASP A 149 0.50 2.81 10.02
C ASP A 149 -0.04 1.43 10.41
N LEU A 150 -0.15 0.49 9.45
CA LEU A 150 -0.57 -0.89 9.70
C LEU A 150 0.46 -1.64 10.55
N LEU A 151 1.73 -1.62 10.15
CA LEU A 151 2.82 -2.32 10.84
C LEU A 151 3.06 -1.77 12.24
N SER A 152 2.92 -0.46 12.45
CA SER A 152 3.00 0.15 13.78
C SER A 152 1.84 -0.31 14.67
N THR A 153 0.63 -0.39 14.12
CA THR A 153 -0.54 -0.88 14.87
C THR A 153 -0.39 -2.37 15.21
N LEU A 154 0.15 -3.15 14.27
CA LEU A 154 0.46 -4.57 14.48
C LEU A 154 1.55 -4.77 15.53
N ARG A 155 2.62 -3.96 15.48
CA ARG A 155 3.67 -3.95 16.51
C ARG A 155 3.12 -3.64 17.89
N GLU A 156 2.19 -2.70 18.00
CA GLU A 156 1.60 -2.34 19.28
C GLU A 156 0.69 -3.46 19.82
N ALA A 157 -0.07 -4.12 18.97
CA ALA A 157 -0.92 -5.26 19.35
C ALA A 157 -0.09 -6.49 19.77
N LEU A 158 1.02 -6.76 19.07
CA LEU A 158 1.91 -7.89 19.33
C LEU A 158 2.97 -7.59 20.41
N GLY A 159 3.13 -6.34 20.82
CA GLY A 159 4.22 -5.86 21.68
C GLY A 159 5.55 -5.67 20.95
N SER A 160 5.90 -6.56 20.01
CA SER A 160 7.08 -6.42 19.15
C SER A 160 6.80 -6.91 17.74
N LEU A 161 7.46 -6.29 16.76
CA LEU A 161 7.37 -6.69 15.36
C LEU A 161 8.69 -6.32 14.65
N PRO A 162 9.66 -7.25 14.63
CA PRO A 162 10.98 -7.04 14.04
C PRO A 162 10.91 -7.18 12.52
N VAL A 163 10.54 -6.08 11.85
CA VAL A 163 10.40 -6.01 10.40
C VAL A 163 11.19 -4.85 9.80
N ARG A 164 11.64 -5.02 8.56
CA ARG A 164 12.22 -3.96 7.74
C ARG A 164 11.67 -4.02 6.31
N PRO A 165 11.58 -2.89 5.58
CA PRO A 165 11.30 -2.93 4.15
C PRO A 165 12.30 -3.82 3.41
N LEU A 166 11.85 -4.55 2.41
CA LEU A 166 12.72 -5.36 1.55
C LEU A 166 13.74 -4.46 0.84
N THR A 167 15.01 -4.85 0.88
CA THR A 167 16.09 -4.16 0.18
C THR A 167 16.90 -5.15 -0.65
N VAL A 168 17.34 -4.74 -1.83
CA VAL A 168 18.12 -5.56 -2.75
C VAL A 168 19.56 -5.05 -2.85
N LYS A 169 20.49 -5.92 -3.27
CA LYS A 169 21.93 -5.60 -3.33
C LYS A 169 22.27 -4.59 -4.43
N THR A 170 21.59 -4.71 -5.57
CA THR A 170 21.77 -3.81 -6.71
C THR A 170 20.72 -2.70 -6.63
N ALA A 171 21.11 -1.47 -6.95
CA ALA A 171 20.17 -0.35 -6.99
C ALA A 171 19.04 -0.66 -8.01
N PRO A 172 17.75 -0.67 -7.62
CA PRO A 172 16.65 -1.05 -8.51
C PRO A 172 16.62 -0.23 -9.80
N THR A 173 16.89 1.08 -9.71
CA THR A 173 16.94 1.96 -10.90
C THR A 173 18.01 1.51 -11.91
N ALA A 174 19.14 0.96 -11.44
CA ALA A 174 20.20 0.48 -12.33
C ALA A 174 19.75 -0.78 -13.07
N THR A 175 19.17 -1.76 -12.36
CA THR A 175 18.63 -2.99 -12.96
C THR A 175 17.51 -2.69 -13.95
N LEU A 176 16.55 -1.83 -13.57
CA LEU A 176 15.44 -1.44 -14.45
C LEU A 176 15.93 -0.70 -15.70
N THR A 177 16.93 0.16 -15.56
CA THR A 177 17.54 0.87 -16.69
C THR A 177 18.26 -0.10 -17.62
N ASP A 178 18.97 -1.07 -17.06
CA ASP A 178 19.66 -2.09 -17.83
C ASP A 178 18.68 -2.92 -18.65
N TRP A 179 17.59 -3.40 -18.07
CA TRP A 179 16.58 -4.20 -18.80
C TRP A 179 15.97 -3.48 -20.00
N VAL A 180 15.70 -2.18 -19.89
CA VAL A 180 15.18 -1.39 -21.03
C VAL A 180 16.29 -1.13 -22.05
N LYS A 181 17.53 -0.94 -21.60
CA LYS A 181 18.69 -0.67 -22.47
C LYS A 181 19.11 -1.90 -23.28
N THR A 182 19.15 -3.08 -22.65
CA THR A 182 19.50 -4.35 -23.28
C THR A 182 18.32 -4.98 -24.01
N GLN A 183 17.10 -4.50 -23.75
CA GLN A 183 15.85 -5.09 -24.22
C GLN A 183 15.61 -6.51 -23.68
N GLU A 184 16.29 -6.85 -22.57
CA GLU A 184 16.26 -8.17 -21.95
C GLU A 184 16.11 -8.00 -20.44
N ALA A 185 14.97 -8.47 -19.90
CA ALA A 185 14.76 -8.60 -18.47
C ALA A 185 15.24 -9.97 -17.96
N ALA A 186 15.55 -10.07 -16.67
CA ALA A 186 16.11 -11.29 -16.09
C ALA A 186 15.04 -12.38 -15.89
N GLY A 187 15.40 -13.64 -16.15
CA GLY A 187 14.54 -14.79 -15.89
C GLY A 187 13.19 -14.71 -16.62
N ASP A 188 12.10 -15.00 -15.90
CA ASP A 188 10.74 -15.00 -16.45
C ASP A 188 10.07 -13.61 -16.41
N PHE A 189 10.85 -12.53 -16.31
CA PHE A 189 10.32 -11.17 -16.36
C PHE A 189 10.32 -10.63 -17.78
N PHE A 190 9.26 -9.91 -18.13
CA PHE A 190 9.09 -9.29 -19.45
C PHE A 190 8.81 -7.80 -19.30
N VAL A 191 9.54 -6.98 -20.05
CA VAL A 191 9.30 -5.55 -20.13
C VAL A 191 8.03 -5.30 -20.94
N LEU A 192 7.10 -4.51 -20.40
CA LEU A 192 5.85 -4.14 -21.06
C LEU A 192 5.99 -2.77 -21.73
N ASP A 193 4.90 -1.99 -21.77
CA ASP A 193 4.73 -0.81 -22.63
C ASP A 193 4.66 0.53 -21.86
N GLU A 194 5.08 0.54 -20.59
CA GLU A 194 5.03 1.72 -19.72
C GLU A 194 6.28 1.85 -18.85
N CYS A 195 6.87 3.06 -18.84
CA CYS A 195 7.99 3.40 -17.99
C CYS A 195 7.99 4.89 -17.57
N GLU A 196 8.71 5.20 -16.49
CA GLU A 196 9.04 6.57 -16.08
C GLU A 196 10.56 6.75 -16.08
N LEU A 197 11.03 7.67 -16.91
CA LEU A 197 12.44 8.03 -17.05
C LEU A 197 12.70 9.37 -16.36
N ARG A 198 13.81 9.48 -15.62
CA ARG A 198 14.21 10.71 -14.94
C ARG A 198 15.68 11.03 -15.17
N ASP A 199 16.03 12.30 -15.25
CA ASP A 199 17.42 12.71 -15.17
C ASP A 199 17.97 12.50 -13.74
N THR A 200 19.30 12.41 -13.63
CA THR A 200 20.00 12.11 -12.37
C THR A 200 20.16 13.32 -11.43
N HIS A 201 19.95 14.53 -11.91
CA HIS A 201 20.05 15.76 -11.12
C HIS A 201 18.67 16.17 -10.56
N GLU A 202 18.68 16.89 -9.44
CA GLU A 202 17.50 17.11 -8.58
C GLU A 202 16.32 17.82 -9.29
N ASP A 203 16.62 18.80 -10.15
CA ASP A 203 15.63 19.53 -10.97
C ASP A 203 15.50 18.96 -12.40
N GLY A 204 15.86 17.69 -12.54
CA GLY A 204 15.88 16.96 -13.79
C GLY A 204 14.51 16.76 -14.45
N GLY A 205 14.52 16.57 -15.77
CA GLY A 205 13.33 16.29 -16.54
C GLY A 205 12.79 14.88 -16.27
N VAL A 206 11.46 14.76 -16.31
CA VAL A 206 10.74 13.49 -16.17
C VAL A 206 9.98 13.19 -17.46
N VAL A 207 10.20 12.01 -18.03
CA VAL A 207 9.47 11.50 -19.20
C VAL A 207 8.63 10.30 -18.75
N ARG A 208 7.34 10.31 -19.08
CA ARG A 208 6.42 9.21 -18.78
C ARG A 208 5.88 8.65 -20.08
N CYS A 209 6.16 7.39 -20.35
CA CYS A 209 5.74 6.68 -21.54
C CYS A 209 4.65 5.67 -21.17
N LYS A 210 3.58 5.60 -21.96
CA LYS A 210 2.48 4.63 -21.75
C LYS A 210 1.98 4.14 -23.09
N ARG A 211 1.75 2.82 -23.23
CA ARG A 211 1.39 2.19 -24.51
C ARG A 211 2.43 2.49 -25.59
N GLN A 212 3.70 2.44 -25.20
CA GLN A 212 4.84 2.70 -26.06
C GLN A 212 5.70 1.46 -26.15
N ASP A 213 6.22 1.17 -27.34
CA ASP A 213 7.26 0.17 -27.50
C ASP A 213 8.55 0.63 -26.83
N LEU A 214 8.93 -0.02 -25.72
CA LEU A 214 10.13 0.32 -24.94
C LEU A 214 11.44 -0.11 -25.62
N THR A 215 11.36 -0.85 -26.72
CA THR A 215 12.52 -1.21 -27.56
C THR A 215 12.82 -0.16 -28.64
N SER A 216 11.94 0.83 -28.80
CA SER A 216 12.08 1.87 -29.84
C SER A 216 13.29 2.80 -29.65
N GLU A 217 13.78 3.36 -30.76
CA GLU A 217 14.92 4.29 -30.78
C GLU A 217 14.69 5.53 -29.90
N GLU A 218 13.44 5.99 -29.77
CA GLU A 218 13.06 7.13 -28.93
C GLU A 218 13.42 6.88 -27.45
N ILE A 219 13.13 5.67 -26.96
CA ILE A 219 13.42 5.27 -25.59
C ILE A 219 14.92 5.08 -25.41
N GLN A 220 15.59 4.44 -26.37
CA GLN A 220 17.05 4.27 -26.33
C GLN A 220 17.79 5.62 -26.35
N LEU A 221 17.28 6.62 -27.08
CA LEU A 221 17.84 7.96 -27.10
C LEU A 221 17.73 8.65 -25.73
N HIS A 222 16.60 8.48 -25.04
CA HIS A 222 16.45 8.99 -23.67
C HIS A 222 17.45 8.36 -22.70
N LEU A 223 17.65 7.04 -22.77
CA LEU A 223 18.62 6.34 -21.91
C LEU A 223 20.06 6.78 -22.19
N THR A 224 20.44 6.88 -23.46
CA THR A 224 21.79 7.34 -23.86
C THR A 224 22.03 8.82 -23.52
N SER A 225 20.98 9.64 -23.44
CA SER A 225 21.05 11.01 -22.92
C SER A 225 21.22 11.12 -21.40
N GLY A 226 21.26 9.97 -20.69
CA GLY A 226 21.53 9.91 -19.25
C GLY A 226 20.30 9.76 -18.37
N LYS A 227 19.11 9.52 -18.93
CA LYS A 227 17.92 9.23 -18.12
C LYS A 227 17.98 7.83 -17.54
N LEU A 228 17.48 7.69 -16.31
CA LEU A 228 17.34 6.41 -15.62
C LEU A 228 15.87 6.02 -15.51
N VAL A 229 15.61 4.72 -15.57
CA VAL A 229 14.28 4.14 -15.36
C VAL A 229 13.99 4.12 -13.85
N THR A 230 12.92 4.79 -13.45
CA THR A 230 12.46 4.88 -12.05
C THR A 230 11.13 4.16 -11.82
N GLN A 231 10.38 3.89 -12.88
CA GLN A 231 9.25 2.95 -12.88
C GLN A 231 9.23 2.16 -14.17
N LEU A 232 8.91 0.87 -14.09
CA LEU A 232 8.80 -0.01 -15.24
C LEU A 232 7.62 -0.96 -15.10
N SER A 233 6.80 -1.04 -16.15
CA SER A 233 5.73 -2.02 -16.29
C SER A 233 6.32 -3.36 -16.72
N LEU A 234 5.96 -4.41 -15.99
CA LEU A 234 6.53 -5.75 -16.11
C LEU A 234 5.41 -6.80 -16.08
N ALA A 235 5.63 -7.89 -16.80
CA ALA A 235 4.94 -9.16 -16.57
C ALA A 235 5.92 -10.16 -15.97
N TRP A 236 5.40 -11.08 -15.16
CA TRP A 236 6.14 -12.23 -14.68
C TRP A 236 5.43 -13.51 -15.13
N SER A 237 6.13 -14.27 -15.98
CA SER A 237 5.59 -15.45 -16.63
C SER A 237 4.23 -15.16 -17.30
N ASP A 238 3.29 -16.08 -17.21
CA ASP A 238 1.89 -15.95 -17.61
C ASP A 238 0.96 -15.79 -16.39
N LYS A 239 1.49 -15.32 -15.25
CA LYS A 239 0.78 -15.32 -13.96
C LYS A 239 0.30 -13.93 -13.54
N LEU A 240 1.12 -12.90 -13.71
CA LEU A 240 0.79 -11.54 -13.25
C LEU A 240 1.55 -10.44 -13.99
N SER A 241 1.00 -9.23 -13.91
CA SER A 241 1.61 -7.98 -14.38
C SER A 241 1.55 -6.89 -13.32
N PHE A 242 2.52 -5.99 -13.32
CA PHE A 242 2.68 -4.95 -12.31
C PHE A 242 3.59 -3.82 -12.80
N VAL A 243 3.67 -2.74 -12.03
CA VAL A 243 4.68 -1.68 -12.19
C VAL A 243 5.59 -1.66 -10.98
N LEU A 244 6.88 -1.89 -11.22
CA LEU A 244 7.92 -1.78 -10.20
C LEU A 244 8.46 -0.36 -10.17
N ASP A 245 8.70 0.19 -8.99
CA ASP A 245 9.45 1.43 -8.83
C ASP A 245 10.86 1.23 -8.26
N ASP A 246 11.62 2.32 -8.25
CA ASP A 246 12.97 2.41 -7.71
C ASP A 246 13.11 2.10 -6.21
N LYS A 247 11.99 1.96 -5.49
CA LYS A 247 11.90 1.59 -4.07
C LYS A 247 11.38 0.18 -3.87
N VAL A 248 11.33 -0.63 -4.93
CA VAL A 248 10.82 -2.01 -4.91
C VAL A 248 9.33 -2.07 -4.51
N ALA A 249 8.58 -0.98 -4.72
CA ALA A 249 7.14 -1.00 -4.54
C ALA A 249 6.47 -1.55 -5.80
N ILE A 250 5.59 -2.54 -5.61
CA ILE A 250 4.86 -3.20 -6.68
C ILE A 250 3.48 -2.55 -6.77
N LYS A 251 3.21 -1.88 -7.89
CA LYS A 251 2.00 -1.08 -8.08
C LYS A 251 1.16 -1.66 -9.20
N ARG A 252 -0.16 -1.43 -9.16
CA ARG A 252 -1.09 -1.92 -10.20
C ARG A 252 -0.91 -3.42 -10.48
N LEU A 253 -0.71 -4.18 -9.42
CA LEU A 253 -0.62 -5.63 -9.50
C LEU A 253 -1.93 -6.18 -10.07
N ARG A 254 -1.81 -7.02 -11.09
CA ARG A 254 -2.90 -7.70 -11.76
C ARG A 254 -2.49 -9.16 -11.97
N PHE A 255 -3.37 -10.07 -11.60
CA PHE A 255 -3.21 -11.49 -11.87
C PHE A 255 -3.91 -11.84 -13.19
N GLU A 256 -3.35 -12.77 -13.95
CA GLU A 256 -3.95 -13.21 -15.22
C GLU A 256 -5.27 -13.94 -15.00
N ASP A 257 -6.16 -13.84 -15.99
CA ASP A 257 -7.56 -14.28 -15.86
C ASP A 257 -7.64 -15.80 -15.59
N MET A 258 -6.78 -16.61 -16.23
CA MET A 258 -6.68 -18.05 -15.99
C MET A 258 -6.44 -18.41 -14.51
N LEU A 259 -5.66 -17.59 -13.80
CA LEU A 259 -5.32 -17.81 -12.40
C LEU A 259 -6.49 -17.41 -11.50
N GLN A 260 -7.23 -16.35 -11.87
CA GLN A 260 -8.46 -15.96 -11.18
C GLN A 260 -9.58 -16.98 -11.38
N GLU A 261 -9.80 -17.44 -12.61
CA GLU A 261 -10.78 -18.48 -12.95
C GLU A 261 -10.52 -19.79 -12.21
N LYS A 262 -9.25 -20.17 -12.03
CA LYS A 262 -8.88 -21.33 -11.21
C LYS A 262 -9.33 -21.17 -9.76
N ALA A 263 -9.05 -20.02 -9.13
CA ALA A 263 -9.53 -19.75 -7.78
C ALA A 263 -11.07 -19.78 -7.68
N GLU A 264 -11.76 -19.31 -8.73
CA GLU A 264 -13.22 -19.37 -8.78
C GLU A 264 -13.75 -20.80 -8.86
N GLN A 265 -13.09 -21.68 -9.61
CA GLN A 265 -13.43 -23.10 -9.67
C GLN A 265 -13.17 -23.83 -8.35
N ASP A 266 -12.05 -23.52 -7.69
CA ASP A 266 -11.66 -24.15 -6.42
C ASP A 266 -12.49 -23.63 -5.22
N GLY A 267 -13.03 -22.41 -5.30
CA GLY A 267 -13.71 -21.71 -4.20
C GLY A 267 -15.18 -22.05 -3.95
N GLY A 268 -15.83 -22.85 -4.81
CA GLY A 268 -17.23 -23.26 -4.64
C GLY A 268 -18.26 -22.13 -4.82
N GLU A 269 -19.49 -22.31 -4.33
CA GLU A 269 -20.58 -21.33 -4.58
C GLU A 269 -20.66 -20.19 -3.55
N ASP A 270 -20.09 -20.36 -2.36
CA ASP A 270 -20.19 -19.36 -1.30
C ASP A 270 -19.06 -18.31 -1.35
N ALA A 271 -19.38 -17.09 -0.94
CA ALA A 271 -18.46 -15.98 -1.04
C ALA A 271 -17.21 -16.11 -0.14
N LEU A 272 -17.28 -16.87 0.96
CA LEU A 272 -16.12 -17.06 1.84
C LEU A 272 -15.15 -18.08 1.24
N GLY A 273 -15.65 -19.18 0.67
CA GLY A 273 -14.86 -20.15 -0.09
C GLY A 273 -14.14 -19.49 -1.28
N GLN A 274 -14.86 -18.63 -2.02
CA GLN A 274 -14.28 -17.83 -3.10
C GLN A 274 -13.13 -16.91 -2.64
N LEU A 275 -13.31 -16.26 -1.48
CA LEU A 275 -12.30 -15.38 -0.90
C LEU A 275 -11.08 -16.15 -0.39
N ASP A 276 -11.29 -17.32 0.22
CA ASP A 276 -10.24 -18.22 0.70
C ASP A 276 -9.41 -18.81 -0.45
N ALA A 277 -10.05 -19.37 -1.47
CA ALA A 277 -9.36 -19.95 -2.63
C ALA A 277 -8.48 -18.93 -3.35
N SER A 278 -9.02 -17.72 -3.59
CA SER A 278 -8.24 -16.65 -4.21
C SER A 278 -7.11 -16.11 -3.32
N PHE A 279 -7.31 -16.00 -2.00
CA PHE A 279 -6.22 -15.64 -1.08
C PHE A 279 -5.12 -16.69 -1.07
N THR A 280 -5.48 -17.96 -1.00
CA THR A 280 -4.54 -19.09 -1.01
C THR A 280 -3.72 -19.11 -2.28
N LEU A 281 -4.38 -19.07 -3.45
CA LEU A 281 -3.71 -19.09 -4.75
C LEU A 281 -2.82 -17.85 -4.95
N MET A 282 -3.25 -16.68 -4.47
CA MET A 282 -2.43 -15.47 -4.46
C MET A 282 -1.15 -15.66 -3.65
N MET A 283 -1.24 -16.20 -2.43
CA MET A 283 -0.09 -16.41 -1.56
C MET A 283 0.87 -17.48 -2.11
N LEU A 284 0.35 -18.56 -2.69
CA LEU A 284 1.15 -19.57 -3.38
C LEU A 284 1.90 -18.95 -4.57
N THR A 285 1.23 -18.09 -5.35
CA THR A 285 1.87 -17.37 -6.46
C THR A 285 2.96 -16.42 -5.96
N PHE A 286 2.72 -15.70 -4.85
CA PHE A 286 3.72 -14.84 -4.23
C PHE A 286 4.92 -15.60 -3.66
N ALA A 287 4.74 -16.83 -3.19
CA ALA A 287 5.81 -17.67 -2.70
C ALA A 287 6.83 -18.02 -3.80
N GLU A 288 6.41 -18.06 -5.06
CA GLU A 288 7.29 -18.22 -6.22
C GLU A 288 7.80 -16.87 -6.74
N PHE A 289 6.90 -15.90 -6.89
CA PHE A 289 7.18 -14.60 -7.50
C PHE A 289 8.19 -13.75 -6.72
N ILE A 290 8.04 -13.66 -5.39
CA ILE A 290 8.86 -12.75 -4.59
C ILE A 290 10.34 -13.18 -4.59
N PRO A 291 10.69 -14.47 -4.36
CA PRO A 291 12.06 -14.93 -4.50
C PRO A 291 12.64 -14.68 -5.91
N ALA A 292 11.87 -14.96 -6.96
CA ALA A 292 12.30 -14.71 -8.34
C ALA A 292 12.56 -13.22 -8.60
N LEU A 293 11.71 -12.33 -8.10
CA LEU A 293 11.90 -10.88 -8.20
C LEU A 293 13.17 -10.43 -7.45
N ILE A 294 13.38 -10.94 -6.25
CA ILE A 294 14.57 -10.63 -5.45
C ILE A 294 15.83 -11.05 -6.19
N GLU A 295 15.86 -12.26 -6.75
CA GLU A 295 16.99 -12.78 -7.53
C GLU A 295 17.24 -11.93 -8.79
N ALA A 296 16.17 -11.62 -9.54
CA ALA A 296 16.22 -10.77 -10.73
C ALA A 296 16.78 -9.36 -10.44
N LEU A 297 16.56 -8.85 -9.22
CA LEU A 297 17.09 -7.56 -8.76
C LEU A 297 18.50 -7.66 -8.13
N GLY A 298 19.21 -8.77 -8.32
CA GLY A 298 20.58 -8.97 -7.83
C GLY A 298 20.68 -9.57 -6.42
N GLY A 299 19.57 -10.10 -5.89
CA GLY A 299 19.48 -10.72 -4.59
C GLY A 299 19.17 -9.76 -3.45
N GLU A 300 18.72 -10.31 -2.32
CA GLU A 300 18.36 -9.54 -1.14
C GLU A 300 19.60 -9.05 -0.39
N ALA A 301 19.59 -7.77 0.00
CA ALA A 301 20.54 -7.23 0.95
C ALA A 301 20.09 -7.65 2.36
N MET A 302 20.49 -8.85 2.77
CA MET A 302 20.19 -9.39 4.09
C MET A 302 20.78 -8.48 5.18
N PRO A 303 20.03 -8.19 6.26
CA PRO A 303 20.58 -7.46 7.39
C PRO A 303 21.66 -8.30 8.05
N GLU A 304 22.88 -7.78 8.14
CA GLU A 304 23.87 -8.32 9.06
C GLU A 304 23.32 -8.13 10.48
N GLY A 305 23.00 -9.23 11.16
CA GLY A 305 22.73 -9.20 12.59
C GLY A 305 23.97 -8.67 13.32
N ILE A 306 23.76 -7.88 14.37
CA ILE A 306 24.84 -7.51 15.30
C ILE A 306 25.20 -8.74 16.12
#